data_AF-A0A662Y3K0-F1
#
_entry.id   AF-A0A662Y3K0-F1
#
_cell.length_a   1.000
_cell.length_b   1.000
_cell.length_c   1.000
_cell.angle_alpha   90.00
_cell.angle_beta   90.00
_cell.angle_gamma   90.00
#
_symmetry.space_group_name_H-M   'P 1'
#
loop_
_entity.id
_entity.type
_entity.pdbx_description
1 polymer ?
#
loop_
_entity_poly.entity_id
_entity_poly.type
_entity_poly.pdbx_seq_one_letter_code
_entity_poly.pdbx_strand_id
1 'polypeptide(L)'
;MTEVLDAETGERLELLVQPSPTTDKSAIPSFPSLSLLDPKAKSELQQPLPPGGVTLETQPRRALGDSRPGLSTTARLDLTAELLEKTKSRYALQVQTLVVEELAREMEREVAIRVELSTLGRERMQRRHDQERAFYRSQIARVREECEMALTAAAAKRNLLR
;
A
#
# COMPACT_ATOMS: atom_id res chain seq x y z
N MET A 1 33.36 -15.48 0.36
CA MET A 1 32.12 -14.71 0.49
C MET A 1 31.99 -13.88 -0.78
N THR A 2 31.03 -14.22 -1.64
CA THR A 2 30.79 -13.51 -2.91
C THR A 2 29.82 -12.36 -2.63
N GLU A 3 30.35 -11.14 -2.60
CA GLU A 3 29.55 -9.93 -2.51
C GLU A 3 28.93 -9.65 -3.88
N VAL A 4 27.60 -9.59 -3.95
CA VAL A 4 26.89 -9.24 -5.18
C VAL A 4 26.61 -7.73 -5.11
N LEU A 5 27.26 -6.97 -5.99
CA LEU A 5 27.08 -5.53 -6.11
C LEU A 5 26.12 -5.24 -7.26
N ASP A 6 25.32 -4.19 -7.10
CA ASP A 6 24.53 -3.67 -8.21
C ASP A 6 25.45 -3.00 -9.25
N ALA A 7 25.27 -3.34 -10.53
CA ALA A 7 26.15 -2.91 -11.62
C ALA A 7 25.92 -1.45 -12.04
N GLU A 8 24.77 -0.86 -11.70
CA GLU A 8 24.44 0.54 -12.03
C GLU A 8 24.65 1.49 -10.84
N THR A 9 24.44 1.06 -9.59
CA THR A 9 24.57 1.93 -8.40
C THR A 9 25.78 1.63 -7.52
N GLY A 10 26.41 0.47 -7.64
CA GLY A 10 27.56 0.06 -6.81
C GLY A 10 27.20 -0.26 -5.35
N GLU A 11 25.91 -0.29 -5.00
CA GLU A 11 25.46 -0.63 -3.66
C GLU A 11 25.49 -2.13 -3.40
N ARG A 12 25.78 -2.51 -2.15
CA ARG A 12 25.85 -3.92 -1.71
C ARG A 12 24.43 -4.48 -1.59
N LEU A 13 24.13 -5.53 -2.35
CA LEU A 13 22.86 -6.24 -2.23
C LEU A 13 22.94 -7.18 -1.03
N GLU A 14 22.24 -6.85 0.05
CA GLU A 14 22.03 -7.76 1.16
C GLU A 14 21.12 -8.91 0.68
N LEU A 15 21.73 -10.07 0.44
CA LEU A 15 20.99 -11.30 0.16
C LEU A 15 20.18 -11.66 1.39
N LEU A 16 18.87 -11.38 1.35
CA LEU A 16 17.92 -11.93 2.30
C LEU A 16 17.83 -13.45 2.03
N VAL A 17 18.71 -14.20 2.68
CA VAL A 17 18.72 -15.67 2.66
C VAL A 17 17.40 -16.13 3.30
N GLN A 18 16.44 -16.49 2.46
CA GLN A 18 15.24 -17.19 2.90
C GLN A 18 15.65 -18.62 3.28
N PRO A 19 15.39 -19.09 4.51
CA PRO A 19 15.56 -20.50 4.82
C PRO A 19 14.50 -21.32 4.05
N SER A 20 14.95 -22.39 3.40
CA SER A 20 14.11 -23.36 2.71
C SER A 20 13.17 -24.10 3.67
N PRO A 21 12.00 -24.58 3.19
CA PRO A 21 10.99 -25.18 4.05
C PRO A 21 11.36 -26.64 4.35
N THR A 22 11.69 -26.95 5.60
CA THR A 22 11.62 -28.33 6.11
C THR A 22 10.23 -28.57 6.67
N THR A 23 9.53 -29.51 6.06
CA THR A 23 8.34 -30.18 6.57
C THR A 23 8.50 -30.63 8.01
N ASP A 24 7.66 -30.12 8.92
CA ASP A 24 6.98 -30.95 9.91
C ASP A 24 5.84 -30.19 10.65
N LYS A 25 4.66 -30.81 10.59
CA LYS A 25 3.49 -30.80 11.49
C LYS A 25 3.16 -29.56 12.36
N SER A 26 1.95 -29.06 12.11
CA SER A 26 0.91 -28.76 13.12
C SER A 26 1.18 -27.63 14.13
N ALA A 27 0.79 -26.40 13.78
CA ALA A 27 0.03 -25.51 14.67
C ALA A 27 -0.54 -24.34 13.85
N ILE A 28 -1.86 -24.33 13.67
CA ILE A 28 -2.60 -23.17 13.15
C ILE A 28 -2.90 -22.28 14.34
N PRO A 29 -2.46 -21.01 14.41
CA PRO A 29 -3.14 -20.03 15.23
C PRO A 29 -4.38 -19.57 14.44
N SER A 30 -5.55 -19.97 14.94
CA SER A 30 -6.85 -19.54 14.44
C SER A 30 -6.99 -18.03 14.56
N PHE A 31 -7.07 -17.33 13.42
CA PHE A 31 -7.61 -15.97 13.38
C PHE A 31 -9.12 -16.02 13.67
N PRO A 32 -9.66 -15.21 14.60
CA PRO A 32 -11.10 -15.10 14.72
C PRO A 32 -11.67 -14.50 13.42
N SER A 33 -12.54 -15.27 12.78
CA SER A 33 -13.31 -14.86 11.61
C SER A 33 -14.18 -13.65 11.97
N LEU A 34 -13.88 -12.49 11.37
CA LEU A 34 -14.77 -11.33 11.33
C LEU A 34 -15.83 -11.56 10.25
N SER A 35 -16.82 -12.39 10.56
CA SER A 35 -18.00 -12.61 9.71
C SER A 35 -19.27 -12.36 10.51
N LEU A 36 -19.51 -11.09 10.86
CA LEU A 36 -20.87 -10.63 11.18
C LEU A 36 -20.99 -9.10 10.99
N LEU A 37 -21.08 -8.66 9.74
CA LEU A 37 -21.63 -7.35 9.42
C LEU A 37 -22.65 -7.55 8.30
N ASP A 38 -23.90 -7.80 8.70
CA ASP A 38 -25.04 -7.64 7.82
C ASP A 38 -25.29 -6.13 7.59
N PRO A 39 -25.56 -5.70 6.35
CA PRO A 39 -25.60 -4.29 5.96
C PRO A 39 -27.03 -3.76 6.05
N LYS A 40 -27.42 -3.13 7.16
CA LYS A 40 -28.69 -2.38 7.19
C LYS A 40 -28.76 -1.30 8.25
N ALA A 41 -28.12 -0.17 7.96
CA ALA A 41 -28.55 1.13 8.45
C ALA A 41 -28.10 2.20 7.45
N LYS A 42 -28.89 2.37 6.39
CA LYS A 42 -28.77 3.54 5.52
C LYS A 42 -29.47 4.73 6.20
N SER A 43 -28.82 5.87 6.06
CA SER A 43 -29.37 7.22 6.07
C SER A 43 -29.88 7.73 7.42
N GLU A 44 -29.17 8.70 8.00
CA GLU A 44 -29.50 10.12 7.86
C GLU A 44 -28.50 10.98 8.66
N LEU A 45 -28.26 12.21 8.17
CA LEU A 45 -27.40 13.28 8.70
C LEU A 45 -25.89 13.15 8.41
N GLN A 46 -25.13 14.13 7.96
CA GLN A 46 -25.35 15.45 7.35
C GLN A 46 -23.95 15.98 6.98
N GLN A 47 -23.74 16.36 5.70
CA GLN A 47 -22.70 17.24 5.12
C GLN A 47 -21.18 17.13 5.45
N PRO A 48 -20.29 17.49 4.49
CA PRO A 48 -18.84 17.35 4.62
C PRO A 48 -18.19 18.54 5.37
N LEU A 49 -17.26 18.28 6.29
CA LEU A 49 -16.41 19.32 6.88
C LEU A 49 -15.21 19.66 5.96
N PRO A 50 -14.74 20.92 5.93
CA PRO A 50 -13.66 21.39 5.06
C PRO A 50 -12.26 20.96 5.55
N PRO A 51 -11.23 21.01 4.68
CA PRO A 51 -9.90 20.53 5.00
C PRO A 51 -9.08 21.61 5.71
N GLY A 52 -8.47 21.25 6.82
CA GLY A 52 -7.41 22.01 7.47
C GLY A 52 -7.89 23.06 8.46
N GLY A 53 -7.28 23.03 9.65
CA GLY A 53 -7.42 24.07 10.65
C GLY A 53 -7.78 23.53 12.02
N VAL A 54 -6.76 23.42 12.86
CA VAL A 54 -6.84 23.19 14.31
C VAL A 54 -7.96 24.04 14.92
N THR A 55 -8.95 23.41 15.53
CA THR A 55 -9.76 24.02 16.58
C THR A 55 -9.85 23.04 17.73
N LEU A 56 -8.81 23.05 18.57
CA LEU A 56 -8.92 22.64 19.97
C LEU A 56 -9.81 23.67 20.69
N GLU A 57 -11.10 23.66 20.42
CA GLU A 57 -12.10 24.35 21.24
C GLU A 57 -13.00 23.30 21.88
N THR A 58 -12.38 22.44 22.69
CA THR A 58 -13.09 21.94 23.86
C THR A 58 -13.19 23.12 24.82
N GLN A 59 -14.16 24.02 24.60
CA GLN A 59 -14.53 24.96 25.64
C GLN A 59 -14.74 24.16 26.92
N PRO A 60 -13.97 24.39 27.99
CA PRO A 60 -14.36 23.87 29.27
C PRO A 60 -15.66 24.61 29.58
N ARG A 61 -16.79 23.90 29.69
CA ARG A 61 -17.98 24.42 30.35
C ARG A 61 -17.60 24.71 31.81
N ARG A 62 -16.88 25.80 32.06
CA ARG A 62 -16.67 26.44 33.35
C ARG A 62 -17.97 27.15 33.72
N ALA A 63 -19.05 26.40 33.96
CA ALA A 63 -20.30 26.94 34.51
C ALA A 63 -21.33 25.82 34.81
N LEU A 64 -20.94 24.84 35.62
CA LEU A 64 -21.89 24.13 36.49
C LEU A 64 -21.16 24.00 37.83
N GLY A 65 -20.94 25.11 38.51
CA GLY A 65 -21.96 25.55 39.44
C GLY A 65 -21.81 24.69 40.68
N ASP A 66 -20.84 25.04 41.52
CA ASP A 66 -20.96 24.73 42.94
C ASP A 66 -22.38 25.11 43.35
N SER A 67 -23.10 24.17 43.95
CA SER A 67 -24.49 24.26 44.38
C SER A 67 -25.55 24.30 43.26
N ARG A 68 -26.10 23.13 42.90
CA ARG A 68 -27.58 23.06 42.88
C ARG A 68 -28.01 23.02 44.35
N PRO A 69 -28.60 24.08 44.91
CA PRO A 69 -29.08 24.06 46.29
C PRO A 69 -30.19 23.03 46.38
N GLY A 70 -29.89 21.86 46.96
CA GLY A 70 -30.85 20.75 47.13
C GLY A 70 -30.33 19.35 46.81
N LEU A 71 -29.15 19.18 46.20
CA LEU A 71 -28.56 17.85 46.00
C LEU A 71 -27.77 17.39 47.22
N SER A 72 -27.99 16.14 47.66
CA SER A 72 -27.14 15.52 48.67
C SER A 72 -25.71 15.37 48.16
N THR A 73 -24.76 15.31 49.09
CA THR A 73 -23.34 15.10 48.79
C THR A 73 -23.10 13.81 47.99
N THR A 74 -23.84 12.74 48.30
CA THR A 74 -23.81 11.47 47.57
C THR A 74 -24.29 11.62 46.13
N ALA A 75 -25.46 12.23 45.90
CA ALA A 75 -26.01 12.43 44.56
C ALA A 75 -25.12 13.31 43.67
N ARG A 76 -24.37 14.25 44.26
CA ARG A 76 -23.35 15.02 43.55
C ARG A 76 -22.18 14.15 43.11
N LEU A 77 -21.65 13.31 43.99
CA LEU A 77 -20.54 12.42 43.67
C LEU A 77 -20.93 11.43 42.57
N ASP A 78 -22.12 10.84 42.68
CA ASP A 78 -22.66 9.92 41.67
C ASP A 78 -22.78 10.59 40.29
N LEU A 79 -23.32 11.82 40.25
CA LEU A 79 -23.42 12.59 39.01
C LEU A 79 -22.03 12.90 38.42
N THR A 80 -21.05 13.26 39.26
CA THR A 80 -19.68 13.51 38.77
C THR A 80 -19.03 12.24 38.22
N ALA A 81 -19.23 11.09 38.87
CA ALA A 81 -18.72 9.82 38.39
C ALA A 81 -19.37 9.42 37.06
N GLU A 82 -20.68 9.60 36.92
CA GLU A 82 -21.40 9.32 35.68
C GLU A 82 -20.92 10.21 34.52
N LEU A 83 -20.71 11.50 34.78
CA LEU A 83 -20.17 12.43 33.78
C LEU A 83 -18.76 12.03 33.35
N LEU A 84 -17.90 11.63 34.30
CA LEU A 84 -16.55 11.17 34.00
C LEU A 84 -16.53 9.87 33.19
N GLU A 85 -17.39 8.90 33.51
CA GLU A 85 -17.46 7.67 32.71
C GLU A 85 -18.03 7.92 31.31
N LYS A 86 -18.98 8.84 31.16
CA LYS A 86 -19.49 9.28 29.84
C LYS A 86 -18.41 9.97 29.00
N THR A 87 -17.60 10.84 29.59
CA THR A 87 -16.52 11.51 28.84
C THR A 87 -15.38 10.56 28.50
N LYS A 88 -15.01 9.67 29.43
CA LYS A 88 -14.01 8.62 29.22
C LYS A 88 -14.40 7.67 28.09
N SER A 89 -15.64 7.16 28.10
CA SER A 89 -16.14 6.26 27.05
C SER A 89 -16.18 6.95 25.69
N ARG A 90 -16.62 8.22 25.62
CA ARG A 90 -16.59 9.01 24.37
C ARG A 90 -15.17 9.22 23.85
N TYR A 91 -14.23 9.55 24.73
CA TYR A 91 -12.83 9.73 24.35
C TYR A 91 -12.21 8.43 23.84
N ALA A 92 -12.48 7.30 24.51
CA ALA A 92 -12.03 5.99 24.07
C ALA A 92 -12.56 5.64 22.66
N LEU A 93 -13.85 5.90 22.40
CA LEU A 93 -14.45 5.70 21.08
C LEU A 93 -13.82 6.60 20.01
N GLN A 94 -13.57 7.87 20.34
CA GLN A 94 -12.93 8.81 19.42
C GLN A 94 -11.51 8.36 19.06
N VAL A 95 -10.71 7.97 20.05
CA VAL A 95 -9.36 7.46 19.83
C VAL A 95 -9.40 6.17 19.00
N GLN A 96 -10.31 5.25 19.31
CA GLN A 96 -10.48 4.02 18.54
C GLN A 96 -10.81 4.32 17.07
N THR A 97 -11.71 5.26 16.83
CA THR A 97 -12.09 5.65 15.46
C THR A 97 -10.90 6.20 14.69
N LEU A 98 -10.13 7.11 15.31
CA LEU A 98 -8.92 7.68 14.69
C LEU A 98 -7.87 6.61 14.38
N VAL A 99 -7.66 5.65 15.30
CA VAL A 99 -6.70 4.55 15.09
C VAL A 99 -7.14 3.66 13.94
N VAL A 100 -8.43 3.31 13.85
CA VAL A 100 -8.96 2.49 12.76
C VAL A 100 -8.83 3.20 11.41
N GLU A 101 -9.13 4.50 11.35
CA GLU A 101 -8.98 5.30 10.15
C GLU A 101 -7.52 5.40 9.70
N GLU A 102 -6.58 5.65 10.60
CA GLU A 102 -5.15 5.70 10.26
C GLU A 102 -4.63 4.34 9.82
N LEU A 103 -5.08 3.25 10.44
CA LEU A 103 -4.67 1.91 10.05
C LEU A 103 -5.19 1.54 8.65
N ALA A 104 -6.40 1.96 8.29
CA ALA A 104 -6.92 1.81 6.93
C ALA A 104 -6.09 2.63 5.92
N ARG A 105 -5.78 3.89 6.24
CA ARG A 105 -4.92 4.75 5.39
C ARG A 105 -3.53 4.16 5.19
N GLU A 106 -2.91 3.61 6.23
CA GLU A 106 -1.59 2.95 6.12
C GLU A 106 -1.64 1.70 5.24
N MET A 107 -2.68 0.87 5.40
CA MET A 107 -2.85 -0.32 4.57
C MET A 107 -2.99 0.04 3.08
N GLU A 108 -3.76 1.08 2.75
CA GLU A 108 -3.88 1.58 1.38
C GLU A 108 -2.55 2.08 0.81
N ARG A 109 -1.76 2.81 1.61
CA ARG A 109 -0.41 3.26 1.23
C ARG A 109 0.51 2.08 0.94
N GLU A 110 0.50 1.06 1.80
CA GLU A 110 1.33 -0.13 1.62
C GLU A 110 0.96 -0.90 0.35
N VAL A 111 -0.34 -1.07 0.09
CA VAL A 111 -0.83 -1.71 -1.15
C VAL A 111 -0.35 -0.92 -2.37
N ALA A 112 -0.46 0.41 -2.35
CA ALA A 112 -0.01 1.27 -3.45
C ALA A 112 1.48 1.09 -3.73
N ILE A 113 2.33 1.14 -2.71
CA ILE A 113 3.79 0.96 -2.85
C ILE A 113 4.12 -0.42 -3.42
N ARG A 114 3.48 -1.48 -2.92
CA ARG A 114 3.71 -2.85 -3.42
C ARG A 114 3.29 -2.99 -4.90
N VAL A 115 2.22 -2.32 -5.32
CA VAL A 115 1.78 -2.30 -6.72
C VAL A 115 2.80 -1.55 -7.59
N GLU A 116 3.29 -0.39 -7.17
CA GLU A 116 4.31 0.38 -7.89
C GLU A 116 5.62 -0.40 -8.07
N LEU A 117 6.08 -1.11 -7.03
CA LEU A 117 7.25 -1.96 -7.15
C LEU A 117 7.02 -3.11 -8.14
N SER A 118 5.82 -3.69 -8.15
CA SER A 118 5.43 -4.72 -9.10
C SER A 118 5.39 -4.19 -10.54
N THR A 119 4.88 -2.98 -10.79
CA THR A 119 4.88 -2.36 -12.12
C THR A 119 6.30 -2.04 -12.58
N LEU A 120 7.14 -1.46 -11.72
CA LEU A 120 8.54 -1.17 -12.03
C LEU A 120 9.32 -2.43 -12.42
N GLY A 121 9.12 -3.54 -11.70
CA GLY A 121 9.73 -4.82 -12.03
C GLY A 121 9.31 -5.33 -13.42
N ARG A 122 8.00 -5.26 -13.73
CA ARG A 122 7.48 -5.62 -15.06
C ARG A 122 8.05 -4.74 -16.16
N GLU A 123 8.13 -3.43 -15.95
CA GLU A 123 8.70 -2.50 -16.92
C GLU A 123 10.18 -2.77 -17.20
N ARG A 124 10.98 -3.04 -16.16
CA ARG A 124 12.39 -3.39 -16.33
C ARG A 124 12.56 -4.66 -17.17
N MET A 125 11.76 -5.69 -16.89
CA MET A 125 11.77 -6.94 -17.65
C MET A 125 11.34 -6.71 -19.11
N GLN A 126 10.28 -5.93 -19.31
CA GLN A 126 9.80 -5.57 -20.65
C GLN A 126 10.87 -4.83 -21.46
N ARG A 127 11.56 -3.84 -20.86
CA ARG A 127 12.67 -3.12 -21.51
C ARG A 127 13.80 -4.04 -21.93
N ARG A 128 14.18 -5.02 -21.09
CA ARG A 128 15.20 -6.03 -21.44
C ARG A 128 14.76 -6.85 -22.65
N HIS A 129 13.53 -7.36 -22.65
CA HIS A 129 13.00 -8.10 -23.79
C HIS A 129 12.88 -7.25 -25.06
N ASP A 130 12.53 -5.97 -24.93
CA ASP A 130 12.48 -5.05 -26.08
C ASP A 130 13.87 -4.81 -26.68
N GLN A 131 14.90 -4.64 -25.83
CA GLN A 131 16.30 -4.53 -26.27
C GLN A 131 16.76 -5.81 -26.97
N GLU A 132 16.51 -6.99 -26.39
CA GLU A 132 16.83 -8.28 -27.00
C GLU A 132 16.14 -8.46 -28.36
N ARG A 133 14.83 -8.16 -28.43
CA ARG A 133 14.07 -8.23 -29.68
C ARG A 133 14.61 -7.26 -30.72
N ALA A 134 14.96 -6.04 -30.34
CA ALA A 134 15.55 -5.06 -31.24
C ALA A 134 16.90 -5.54 -31.79
N PHE A 135 17.73 -6.14 -30.92
CA PHE A 135 19.01 -6.72 -31.30
C PHE A 135 18.87 -7.89 -32.29
N TYR A 136 17.95 -8.82 -32.04
CA TYR A 136 17.72 -9.92 -32.99
C TYR A 136 17.13 -9.43 -34.30
N ARG A 137 16.23 -8.44 -34.26
CA ARG A 137 15.69 -7.81 -35.49
C ARG A 137 16.79 -7.17 -36.33
N SER A 138 17.72 -6.46 -35.71
CA SER A 138 18.83 -5.83 -36.44
C SER A 138 19.79 -6.87 -37.03
N GLN A 139 20.09 -7.96 -36.30
CA GLN A 139 20.88 -9.06 -36.86
C GLN A 139 20.21 -9.74 -38.04
N ILE A 140 18.91 -10.04 -37.93
CA ILE A 140 18.15 -10.66 -39.02
C ILE A 140 18.15 -9.75 -40.24
N ALA A 141 17.94 -8.44 -40.05
CA ALA A 141 17.98 -7.47 -41.14
C ALA A 141 19.36 -7.46 -41.83
N ARG A 142 20.43 -7.40 -41.05
CA ARG A 142 21.80 -7.45 -41.57
C ARG A 142 22.08 -8.71 -42.38
N VAL A 143 21.72 -9.88 -41.86
CA VAL A 143 21.92 -11.16 -42.57
C VAL A 143 21.10 -11.19 -43.86
N ARG A 144 19.87 -10.66 -43.85
CA ARG A 144 19.04 -10.55 -45.06
C ARG A 144 19.71 -9.67 -46.12
N GLU A 145 20.21 -8.49 -45.73
CA GLU A 145 20.94 -7.60 -46.63
C GLU A 145 22.20 -8.28 -47.21
N GLU A 146 22.97 -8.98 -46.38
CA GLU A 146 24.14 -9.75 -46.81
C GLU A 146 23.74 -10.85 -47.84
N CYS A 147 22.64 -11.56 -47.59
CA CYS A 147 22.10 -12.55 -48.53
C CYS A 147 21.61 -11.92 -49.85
N GLU A 148 20.90 -10.79 -49.80
CA GLU A 148 20.40 -10.09 -50.98
C GLU A 148 21.54 -9.57 -51.86
N MET A 149 22.59 -9.01 -51.25
CA MET A 149 23.81 -8.62 -51.97
C MET A 149 24.48 -9.82 -52.64
N ALA A 150 24.62 -10.95 -51.92
CA ALA A 150 25.21 -12.17 -52.46
C ALA A 150 24.40 -12.73 -53.64
N LEU A 151 23.06 -12.73 -53.53
CA LEU A 151 22.17 -13.16 -54.61
C LEU A 151 22.27 -12.24 -55.83
N THR A 152 22.29 -10.92 -55.61
CA THR A 152 22.42 -9.93 -56.69
C THR A 152 23.76 -10.06 -57.40
N ALA A 153 24.86 -10.23 -56.66
CA ALA A 153 26.19 -10.47 -57.22
C ALA A 153 26.25 -11.78 -58.02
N ALA A 154 25.62 -12.85 -57.52
CA ALA A 154 25.55 -14.13 -58.22
C ALA A 154 24.71 -14.04 -59.51
N ALA A 155 23.59 -13.32 -59.48
CA ALA A 155 22.73 -13.09 -60.64
C ALA A 155 23.43 -12.26 -61.72
N ALA A 156 24.16 -11.21 -61.31
CA ALA A 156 24.99 -10.40 -62.21
C ALA A 156 26.09 -11.25 -62.88
N LYS A 157 26.80 -12.09 -62.10
CA LYS A 157 27.83 -13.01 -62.62
C LYS A 157 27.27 -14.01 -63.65
N ARG A 158 25.98 -14.37 -63.55
CA ARG A 158 25.29 -15.29 -64.46
C ARG A 158 24.55 -14.59 -65.61
N ASN A 159 24.69 -13.27 -65.78
CA ASN A 159 23.95 -12.46 -66.78
C ASN A 159 22.42 -12.61 -66.69
N LEU A 160 21.87 -12.88 -65.50
CA LEU A 160 20.43 -13.08 -65.29
C LEU A 160 19.66 -11.77 -65.06
N LEU A 161 20.34 -10.63 -65.05
CA LEU A 161 19.79 -9.30 -64.77
C LEU A 161 19.77 -8.39 -66.03
N ARG A 162 19.68 -8.98 -67.23
CA ARG A 162 19.65 -8.25 -68.50
C ARG A 162 18.24 -8.13 -69.06
#